data_AF-A0A5E4KHU0-F1
#
_entry.id   AF-A0A5E4KHU0-F1
#
_cell.length_a   1.000
_cell.length_b   1.000
_cell.length_c   1.000
_cell.angle_alpha   90.00
_cell.angle_beta   90.00
_cell.angle_gamma   90.00
#
_symmetry.space_group_name_H-M   'P 1'
#
loop_
_entity.id
_entity.type
_entity.pdbx_description
1 polymer ?
#
loop_
_entity_poly.entity_id
_entity_poly.type
_entity_poly.pdbx_seq_one_letter_code
_entity_poly.pdbx_strand_id
1 'polypeptide(L)'
;MVELENTKDLAEEAEKNNKKREAAEAERERQRNYAKKLLDQSKREEPLPVPDEIKNHQKKVPEKIQQQLDKWHSNSNWLRRFHILLGLIVIVSSVTVAARLVDVNSNFMSWVAWLAAVSSTLLTSMMIETKSNHYRQAWRLLYTAVLRFENEDGFTYKELNDAYEQGEKTIGDVEVKLR
;
A
#
# COMPACT_ATOMS: atom_id res chain seq x y z
N MET A 1 30.43 -53.93 9.36
CA MET A 1 30.82 -52.91 10.37
C MET A 1 30.32 -51.52 9.96
N VAL A 2 30.44 -51.13 8.68
CA VAL A 2 29.97 -49.84 8.11
C VAL A 2 28.45 -49.59 8.21
N GLU A 3 27.60 -50.61 8.06
CA GLU A 3 26.14 -50.44 8.16
C GLU A 3 25.65 -50.10 9.59
N LEU A 4 26.32 -50.61 10.62
CA LEU A 4 25.97 -50.34 12.02
C LEU A 4 26.33 -48.91 12.46
N GLU A 5 27.34 -48.31 11.82
CA GLU A 5 27.77 -46.93 12.09
C GLU A 5 26.77 -45.93 11.49
N ASN A 6 26.34 -46.17 10.25
CA ASN A 6 25.34 -45.34 9.56
C ASN A 6 23.97 -45.32 10.28
N THR A 7 23.56 -46.44 10.90
CA THR A 7 22.30 -46.48 11.67
C THR A 7 22.33 -45.69 12.97
N LYS A 8 23.51 -45.50 13.59
CA LYS A 8 23.65 -44.71 14.82
C LYS A 8 23.59 -43.23 14.51
N ASP A 9 24.24 -42.81 13.43
CA ASP A 9 24.24 -41.41 12.98
C ASP A 9 22.83 -40.94 12.61
N LEU A 10 22.04 -41.79 11.93
CA LEU A 10 20.64 -41.53 11.60
C LEU A 10 19.75 -41.43 12.84
N ALA A 11 19.99 -42.26 13.86
CA ALA A 11 19.23 -42.23 15.11
C ALA A 11 19.54 -40.94 15.92
N GLU A 12 20.80 -40.53 15.96
CA GLU A 12 21.23 -39.30 16.64
C GLU A 12 20.67 -38.05 15.95
N GLU A 13 20.68 -38.02 14.61
CA GLU A 13 20.10 -36.92 13.84
C GLU A 13 18.58 -36.82 14.03
N ALA A 14 17.88 -37.96 14.06
CA ALA A 14 16.44 -38.01 14.33
C ALA A 14 16.11 -37.48 15.73
N GLU A 15 16.89 -37.84 16.76
CA GLU A 15 16.71 -37.34 18.12
C GLU A 15 16.93 -35.82 18.21
N LYS A 16 17.98 -35.31 17.54
CA LYS A 16 18.29 -33.88 17.50
C LYS A 16 17.19 -33.09 16.79
N ASN A 17 16.63 -33.63 15.71
CA ASN A 17 15.54 -33.00 14.98
C ASN A 17 14.24 -33.02 15.81
N ASN A 18 13.98 -34.09 16.57
CA ASN A 18 12.82 -34.13 17.47
C ASN A 18 12.92 -33.06 18.57
N LYS A 19 14.07 -32.96 19.25
CA LYS A 19 14.31 -31.93 20.28
C LYS A 19 14.16 -30.50 19.75
N LYS A 20 14.61 -30.23 18.52
CA LYS A 20 14.42 -28.93 17.87
C LYS A 20 12.95 -28.61 17.61
N ARG A 21 12.16 -29.60 17.20
CA ARG A 21 10.72 -29.43 16.97
C ARG A 21 9.97 -29.14 18.26
N GLU A 22 10.27 -29.89 19.32
CA GLU A 22 9.71 -29.66 20.67
C GLU A 22 10.04 -28.26 21.19
N ALA A 23 11.28 -27.79 21.02
CA ALA A 23 11.68 -26.45 21.42
C ALA A 23 10.92 -25.35 20.64
N ALA A 24 10.74 -25.53 19.32
CA ALA A 24 10.01 -24.59 18.48
C ALA A 24 8.50 -24.55 18.81
N GLU A 25 7.90 -25.68 19.17
CA GLU A 25 6.50 -25.76 19.61
C GLU A 25 6.30 -25.09 20.97
N ALA A 26 7.21 -25.30 21.92
CA ALA A 26 7.19 -24.64 23.22
C ALA A 26 7.30 -23.11 23.11
N GLU A 27 8.12 -22.60 22.20
CA GLU A 27 8.25 -21.15 21.96
C GLU A 27 6.96 -20.57 21.35
N ARG A 28 6.36 -21.24 20.37
CA ARG A 28 5.06 -20.83 19.79
C ARG A 28 3.96 -20.77 20.84
N GLU A 29 3.95 -21.73 21.78
CA GLU A 29 2.97 -21.74 22.86
C GLU A 29 3.18 -20.58 23.85
N ARG A 30 4.44 -20.27 24.20
CA ARG A 30 4.77 -19.08 25.01
C ARG A 30 4.30 -17.79 24.34
N GLN A 31 4.52 -17.64 23.03
CA GLN A 31 4.07 -16.48 22.27
C GLN A 31 2.54 -16.36 22.24
N ARG A 32 1.82 -17.48 22.03
CA ARG A 32 0.35 -17.51 22.09
C ARG A 32 -0.18 -17.11 23.47
N ASN A 33 0.42 -17.63 24.53
CA ASN A 33 0.02 -17.31 25.90
C ASN A 33 0.31 -15.85 26.24
N TYR A 34 1.43 -15.30 25.78
CA TYR A 34 1.75 -13.88 25.93
C TYR A 34 0.74 -12.98 25.20
N ALA A 35 0.44 -13.28 23.93
CA ALA A 35 -0.56 -12.54 23.15
C ALA A 35 -1.96 -12.58 23.80
N LYS A 36 -2.37 -13.76 24.30
CA LYS A 36 -3.64 -13.91 25.01
C LYS A 36 -3.68 -13.09 26.30
N LYS A 37 -2.58 -13.05 27.07
CA LYS A 37 -2.46 -12.22 28.27
C LYS A 37 -2.60 -10.73 27.96
N LEU A 38 -1.98 -10.25 26.87
CA LEU A 38 -2.11 -8.85 26.44
C LEU A 38 -3.55 -8.50 26.03
N LEU A 39 -4.22 -9.40 25.32
CA LEU A 39 -5.63 -9.25 24.95
C LEU A 39 -6.55 -9.21 26.18
N ASP A 40 -6.31 -10.10 27.15
CA ASP A 40 -7.07 -10.13 28.39
C ASP A 40 -6.76 -8.93 29.30
N GLN A 41 -5.57 -8.36 29.22
CA GLN A 41 -5.21 -7.13 29.92
C GLN A 41 -5.90 -5.92 29.26
N SER A 42 -5.84 -5.81 27.93
CA SER A 42 -6.54 -4.77 27.17
C SER A 42 -8.05 -4.79 27.37
N LYS A 43 -8.67 -5.96 27.64
CA LYS A 43 -10.10 -6.07 27.97
C LYS A 43 -10.44 -5.69 29.41
N ARG A 44 -9.49 -5.81 30.34
CA ARG A 44 -9.68 -5.52 31.78
C ARG A 44 -9.41 -4.07 32.12
N GLU A 45 -8.60 -3.40 31.32
CA GLU A 45 -8.50 -1.95 31.32
C GLU A 45 -9.81 -1.44 30.72
N GLU A 46 -10.82 -1.21 31.56
CA GLU A 46 -11.94 -0.35 31.16
C GLU A 46 -11.33 0.94 30.61
N PRO A 47 -11.73 1.39 29.41
CA PRO A 47 -11.26 2.67 28.91
C PRO A 47 -11.54 3.67 30.00
N LEU A 48 -10.48 4.34 30.48
CA LEU A 48 -10.60 5.38 31.50
C LEU A 48 -11.80 6.26 31.12
N PRO A 49 -12.67 6.63 32.07
CA PRO A 49 -13.79 7.51 31.78
C PRO A 49 -13.22 8.70 31.04
N VAL A 50 -13.55 8.79 29.75
CA VAL A 50 -13.13 9.90 28.91
C VAL A 50 -13.70 11.12 29.60
N PRO A 51 -12.89 12.05 30.11
CA PRO A 51 -13.42 13.22 30.80
C PRO A 51 -14.48 13.86 29.90
N ASP A 52 -15.65 14.16 30.45
CA ASP A 52 -16.75 14.82 29.73
C ASP A 52 -16.36 16.17 29.09
N GLU A 53 -15.13 16.63 29.35
CA GLU A 53 -14.45 17.78 28.73
C GLU A 53 -13.91 17.53 27.31
N ILE A 54 -13.91 16.30 26.76
CA ILE A 54 -13.77 16.14 25.28
C ILE A 54 -15.10 16.46 24.58
N LYS A 55 -15.83 17.47 25.05
CA LYS A 55 -16.87 18.14 24.29
C LYS A 55 -16.21 19.16 23.37
N ASN A 56 -15.81 18.65 22.22
CA ASN A 56 -16.06 19.24 20.91
C ASN A 56 -15.84 20.76 20.81
N HIS A 57 -14.58 21.17 20.84
CA HIS A 57 -14.13 22.32 20.05
C HIS A 57 -13.51 21.81 18.75
N GLN A 58 -14.22 20.96 17.99
CA GLN A 58 -13.71 20.51 16.68
C GLN A 58 -13.50 21.76 15.83
N LYS A 59 -12.23 22.11 15.64
CA LYS A 59 -11.85 23.23 14.78
C LYS A 59 -12.31 22.87 13.37
N LYS A 60 -13.24 23.66 12.83
CA LYS A 60 -13.77 23.40 11.49
C LYS A 60 -12.65 23.60 10.48
N VAL A 61 -12.28 22.52 9.78
CA VAL A 61 -11.30 22.57 8.70
C VAL A 61 -11.86 23.45 7.57
N PRO A 62 -11.04 24.32 6.96
CA PRO A 62 -11.47 25.13 5.82
C PRO A 62 -11.95 24.26 4.66
N GLU A 63 -13.09 24.62 4.07
CA GLU A 63 -13.69 23.89 2.95
C GLU A 63 -12.74 23.77 1.76
N LYS A 64 -11.90 24.78 1.51
CA LYS A 64 -10.88 24.74 0.45
C LYS A 64 -9.88 23.61 0.65
N ILE A 65 -9.45 23.35 1.89
CA ILE A 65 -8.48 22.30 2.21
C ILE A 65 -9.14 20.93 2.04
N GLN A 66 -10.38 20.76 2.50
CA GLN A 66 -11.14 19.52 2.28
C GLN A 66 -11.34 19.22 0.79
N GLN A 67 -11.73 20.22 0.00
CA GLN A 67 -11.88 20.07 -1.46
C GLN A 67 -10.58 19.63 -2.14
N GLN A 68 -9.43 20.16 -1.71
CA GLN A 68 -8.14 19.77 -2.28
C GLN A 68 -7.73 18.36 -1.86
N LEU A 69 -8.01 17.98 -0.61
CA LEU A 69 -7.78 16.63 -0.11
C LEU A 69 -8.56 15.59 -0.93
N ASP A 70 -9.83 15.85 -1.21
CA ASP A 70 -10.67 14.98 -2.05
C ASP A 70 -10.15 14.90 -3.49
N LYS A 71 -9.73 16.04 -4.07
CA LYS A 71 -9.12 16.08 -5.41
C LYS A 71 -7.84 15.25 -5.47
N TRP A 72 -6.95 15.39 -4.49
CA TRP A 72 -5.69 14.64 -4.48
C TRP A 72 -5.93 13.14 -4.33
N HIS A 73 -6.90 12.75 -3.50
CA HIS A 73 -7.30 11.35 -3.36
C HIS A 73 -7.89 10.78 -4.66
N SER A 74 -8.82 11.53 -5.26
CA SER A 74 -9.48 11.14 -6.52
C SER A 74 -8.47 11.02 -7.66
N ASN A 75 -7.57 11.98 -7.80
CA ASN A 75 -6.51 11.96 -8.81
C ASN A 75 -5.59 10.75 -8.63
N SER A 76 -5.12 10.47 -7.41
CA SER A 76 -4.29 9.28 -7.15
C SER A 76 -4.99 7.98 -7.59
N ASN A 77 -6.28 7.84 -7.26
CA ASN A 77 -7.07 6.68 -7.64
C ASN A 77 -7.33 6.61 -9.15
N TRP A 78 -7.63 7.73 -9.78
CA TRP A 78 -7.89 7.80 -11.22
C TRP A 78 -6.64 7.43 -12.03
N LEU A 79 -5.48 8.00 -11.70
CA LEU A 79 -4.20 7.67 -12.33
C LEU A 79 -3.88 6.18 -12.19
N ARG A 80 -4.06 5.60 -10.99
CA ARG A 80 -3.83 4.18 -10.76
C ARG A 80 -4.76 3.29 -11.58
N ARG A 81 -6.06 3.63 -11.65
CA ARG A 81 -7.03 2.89 -12.47
C ARG A 81 -6.65 2.95 -13.95
N PHE A 82 -6.27 4.11 -14.45
CA PHE A 82 -5.85 4.28 -15.84
C PHE A 82 -4.62 3.44 -16.17
N HIS A 83 -3.63 3.41 -15.29
CA HIS A 83 -2.44 2.57 -15.46
C HIS A 83 -2.77 1.08 -15.52
N ILE A 84 -3.62 0.59 -14.61
CA ILE A 84 -4.05 -0.81 -14.59
C ILE A 84 -4.83 -1.17 -15.86
N LEU A 85 -5.73 -0.30 -16.33
CA LEU A 85 -6.49 -0.53 -17.56
C LEU A 85 -5.59 -0.59 -18.79
N LEU A 86 -4.65 0.33 -18.92
CA LEU A 86 -3.67 0.31 -20.02
C LEU A 86 -2.81 -0.96 -19.97
N GLY A 87 -2.31 -1.35 -18.79
CA GLY A 87 -1.55 -2.58 -18.63
C GLY A 87 -2.35 -3.82 -19.04
N LEU A 88 -3.63 -3.88 -18.66
CA LEU A 88 -4.52 -4.97 -19.05
C LEU A 88 -4.77 -5.00 -20.56
N ILE A 89 -4.98 -3.86 -21.20
CA ILE A 89 -5.13 -3.76 -22.67
C ILE A 89 -3.87 -4.29 -23.35
N VAL A 90 -2.68 -3.91 -22.89
CA VAL A 90 -1.40 -4.39 -23.45
C VAL A 90 -1.26 -5.91 -23.33
N ILE A 91 -1.54 -6.47 -22.15
CA ILE A 91 -1.45 -7.92 -21.91
C ILE A 91 -2.45 -8.67 -22.81
N VAL A 92 -3.72 -8.26 -22.82
CA VAL A 92 -4.76 -8.92 -23.63
C VAL A 92 -4.42 -8.84 -25.11
N SER A 93 -3.95 -7.68 -25.58
CA SER A 93 -3.58 -7.49 -26.98
C SER A 93 -2.37 -8.35 -27.36
N SER A 94 -1.34 -8.39 -26.51
CA SER A 94 -0.15 -9.22 -26.72
C SER A 94 -0.48 -10.71 -26.77
N VAL A 95 -1.30 -11.21 -25.84
CA VAL A 95 -1.77 -12.60 -25.82
C VAL A 95 -2.59 -12.92 -27.06
N THR A 96 -3.49 -12.02 -27.46
CA THR A 96 -4.34 -12.20 -28.65
C THR A 96 -3.47 -12.33 -29.92
N VAL A 97 -2.45 -11.48 -30.03
CA VAL A 97 -1.51 -11.49 -31.16
C VAL A 97 -0.67 -12.77 -31.17
N ALA A 98 -0.12 -13.16 -30.01
CA ALA A 98 0.75 -14.32 -29.88
C ALA A 98 0.01 -15.64 -30.12
N ALA A 99 -1.22 -15.76 -29.63
CA ALA A 99 -2.03 -16.97 -29.76
C ALA A 99 -2.68 -17.11 -31.15
N ARG A 100 -2.50 -16.14 -32.05
CA ARG A 100 -3.14 -16.11 -33.39
C ARG A 100 -4.63 -16.44 -33.35
N LEU A 101 -5.33 -15.97 -32.32
CA LEU A 101 -6.76 -16.22 -32.13
C LEU A 101 -7.63 -15.58 -33.23
N VAL A 102 -7.03 -14.68 -34.01
CA VAL A 102 -7.65 -13.98 -35.13
C VAL A 102 -6.72 -14.09 -36.34
N ASP A 103 -7.31 -14.21 -37.54
CA ASP A 103 -6.55 -14.22 -38.78
C ASP A 103 -5.66 -12.98 -38.92
N VAL A 104 -4.40 -13.21 -39.27
CA VAL A 104 -3.35 -12.19 -39.36
C VAL A 104 -3.69 -11.10 -40.39
N ASN A 105 -4.54 -11.41 -41.36
CA ASN A 105 -4.97 -10.50 -42.43
C ASN A 105 -6.28 -9.75 -42.09
N SER A 106 -6.83 -9.94 -40.89
CA SER A 106 -8.02 -9.23 -40.45
C SER A 106 -7.68 -7.80 -40.06
N ASN A 107 -8.49 -6.84 -40.52
CA ASN A 107 -8.41 -5.44 -40.08
C ASN A 107 -8.46 -5.30 -38.55
N PHE A 108 -9.09 -6.25 -37.85
CA PHE A 108 -9.13 -6.29 -36.39
C PHE A 108 -7.74 -6.44 -35.77
N MET A 109 -6.88 -7.28 -36.35
CA MET A 109 -5.52 -7.53 -35.86
C MET A 109 -4.64 -6.27 -35.93
N SER A 110 -4.78 -5.50 -37.02
CA SER A 110 -4.09 -4.22 -37.18
C SER A 110 -4.52 -3.21 -36.11
N TRP A 111 -5.81 -3.13 -35.79
CA TRP A 111 -6.31 -2.26 -34.72
C TRP A 111 -5.82 -2.68 -33.33
N VAL A 112 -5.79 -3.97 -33.04
CA VAL A 112 -5.27 -4.51 -31.76
C VAL A 112 -3.78 -4.20 -31.61
N ALA A 113 -2.97 -4.40 -32.66
CA ALA A 113 -1.54 -4.09 -32.64
C ALA A 113 -1.29 -2.58 -32.45
N TRP A 114 -2.07 -1.73 -33.14
CA TRP A 114 -1.99 -0.28 -32.98
C TRP A 114 -2.37 0.16 -31.56
N LEU A 115 -3.46 -0.38 -31.00
CA LEU A 115 -3.91 -0.08 -29.65
C LEU A 115 -2.88 -0.51 -28.60
N ALA A 116 -2.24 -1.67 -28.81
CA ALA A 116 -1.16 -2.14 -27.96
C ALA A 116 0.04 -1.18 -27.98
N ALA A 117 0.44 -0.72 -29.16
CA ALA A 117 1.54 0.22 -29.33
C ALA A 117 1.24 1.57 -28.67
N VAL A 118 0.07 2.16 -28.92
CA VAL A 118 -0.36 3.43 -28.31
C VAL A 118 -0.42 3.31 -26.79
N SER A 119 -1.01 2.23 -26.28
CA SER A 119 -1.12 2.00 -24.84
C SER A 119 0.25 1.84 -24.17
N SER A 120 1.18 1.15 -24.83
CA SER A 120 2.55 0.95 -24.34
C SER A 120 3.33 2.27 -24.29
N THR A 121 3.18 3.11 -25.32
CA THR A 121 3.79 4.45 -25.36
C THR A 121 3.21 5.36 -24.28
N LEU A 122 1.88 5.36 -24.08
CA LEU A 122 1.24 6.14 -23.02
C LEU A 122 1.66 5.71 -21.62
N LEU A 123 1.72 4.39 -21.37
CA LEU A 123 2.22 3.84 -20.10
C LEU A 123 3.63 4.33 -19.79
N THR A 124 4.50 4.32 -20.80
CA THR A 124 5.91 4.70 -20.64
C THR A 124 6.07 6.22 -20.49
N SER A 125 5.34 7.00 -21.29
CA SER A 125 5.51 8.46 -21.36
C SER A 125 4.94 9.19 -20.14
N MET A 126 3.85 8.70 -19.54
CA MET A 126 3.10 9.51 -18.57
C MET A 126 3.65 9.47 -17.12
N MET A 127 4.71 8.71 -16.82
CA MET A 127 5.25 8.52 -15.46
C MET A 127 4.15 8.40 -14.39
N ILE A 128 3.09 7.66 -14.71
CA ILE A 128 1.81 7.63 -13.96
C ILE A 128 2.04 7.13 -12.55
N GLU A 129 2.91 6.14 -12.39
CA GLU A 129 3.23 5.54 -11.11
C GLU A 129 3.78 6.59 -10.15
N THR A 130 4.82 7.31 -10.57
CA THR A 130 5.47 8.37 -9.80
C THR A 130 4.47 9.45 -9.41
N LYS A 131 3.70 9.98 -10.39
CA LYS A 131 2.66 10.99 -10.12
C LYS A 131 1.60 10.50 -9.14
N SER A 132 1.08 9.28 -9.32
CA SER A 132 0.04 8.73 -8.44
C SER A 132 0.52 8.56 -7.00
N ASN A 133 1.80 8.21 -6.83
CA ASN A 133 2.43 8.06 -5.53
C ASN A 133 2.63 9.42 -4.86
N HIS A 134 3.05 10.46 -5.59
CA HIS A 134 3.15 11.82 -5.08
C HIS A 134 1.80 12.36 -4.60
N TYR A 135 0.72 12.20 -5.38
CA TYR A 135 -0.64 12.55 -4.95
C TYR A 135 -1.05 11.80 -3.67
N ARG A 136 -0.68 10.53 -3.54
CA ARG A 136 -1.00 9.74 -2.34
C ARG A 136 -0.20 10.18 -1.12
N GLN A 137 1.07 10.53 -1.30
CA GLN A 137 1.92 11.06 -0.24
C GLN A 137 1.42 12.42 0.25
N ALA A 138 1.12 13.34 -0.68
CA ALA A 138 0.53 14.64 -0.39
C ALA A 138 -0.82 14.50 0.34
N TRP A 139 -1.68 13.58 -0.13
CA TRP A 139 -2.95 13.28 0.54
C TRP A 139 -2.75 12.79 1.96
N ARG A 140 -1.84 11.83 2.20
CA ARG A 140 -1.55 11.32 3.55
C ARG A 140 -1.01 12.39 4.49
N LEU A 141 -0.13 13.25 3.98
CA LEU A 141 0.45 14.35 4.75
C LEU A 141 -0.65 15.31 5.20
N LEU A 142 -1.46 15.80 4.26
CA LEU A 142 -2.53 16.74 4.55
C LEU A 142 -3.64 16.11 5.41
N TYR A 143 -4.00 14.86 5.15
CA TYR A 143 -5.00 14.14 5.94
C TYR A 143 -4.56 13.99 7.41
N THR A 144 -3.28 13.68 7.64
CA THR A 144 -2.74 13.60 9.00
C THR A 144 -2.79 14.97 9.69
N ALA A 145 -2.44 16.04 8.99
CA ALA A 145 -2.52 17.40 9.53
C ALA A 145 -3.97 17.84 9.82
N VAL A 146 -4.93 17.45 8.97
CA VAL A 146 -6.36 17.66 9.20
C VAL A 146 -6.81 16.95 10.48
N LEU A 147 -6.46 15.67 10.65
CA LEU A 147 -6.79 14.92 11.87
C LEU A 147 -6.20 15.58 13.12
N ARG A 148 -4.95 16.06 13.06
CA ARG A 148 -4.34 16.78 14.20
C ARG A 148 -5.02 18.11 14.46
N PHE A 149 -5.36 18.86 13.42
CA PHE A 149 -6.08 20.12 13.57
C PHE A 149 -7.46 19.94 14.23
N GLU A 150 -8.18 18.87 13.89
CA GLU A 150 -9.50 18.59 14.45
C GLU A 150 -9.47 18.08 15.90
N ASN A 151 -8.38 17.43 16.31
CA ASN A 151 -8.31 16.70 17.60
C ASN A 151 -7.27 17.24 18.59
N GLU A 152 -6.31 18.08 18.17
CA GLU A 152 -5.26 18.63 19.03
C GLU A 152 -5.45 20.15 19.23
N ASP A 153 -5.64 20.56 20.49
CA ASP A 153 -5.87 21.97 20.84
C ASP A 153 -4.68 22.87 20.49
N GLY A 154 -3.45 22.33 20.52
CA GLY A 154 -2.23 23.04 20.19
C GLY A 154 -1.94 23.19 18.69
N PHE A 155 -2.62 22.41 17.83
CA PHE A 155 -2.35 22.43 16.39
C PHE A 155 -3.00 23.66 15.75
N THR A 156 -2.16 24.47 15.10
CA THR A 156 -2.52 25.79 14.59
C THR A 156 -2.93 25.75 13.11
N TYR A 157 -3.66 26.79 12.68
CA TYR A 157 -3.97 26.99 11.27
C TYR A 157 -2.69 27.11 10.40
N LYS A 158 -1.63 27.68 10.96
CA LYS A 158 -0.34 27.81 10.27
C LYS A 158 0.24 26.44 9.96
N GLU A 159 0.27 25.52 10.93
CA GLU A 159 0.78 24.16 10.73
C GLU A 159 -0.07 23.37 9.72
N LEU A 160 -1.39 23.58 9.72
CA LEU A 160 -2.27 23.00 8.70
C LEU A 160 -1.94 23.53 7.30
N ASN A 161 -1.71 24.83 7.17
CA ASN A 161 -1.34 25.47 5.90
C ASN A 161 0.07 25.07 5.44
N ASP A 162 1.02 24.92 6.36
CA ASP A 162 2.37 24.44 6.07
C ASP A 162 2.33 23.00 5.54
N ALA A 163 1.47 22.14 6.11
CA ALA A 163 1.24 20.78 5.61
C ALA A 163 0.57 20.78 4.21
N TYR A 164 -0.33 21.72 3.95
CA TYR A 164 -0.92 21.93 2.63
C TYR A 164 0.15 22.33 1.59
N GLU A 165 0.99 23.32 1.91
CA GLU A 165 2.07 23.78 1.01
C GLU A 165 3.08 22.65 0.73
N GLN A 166 3.44 21.86 1.73
CA GLN A 166 4.30 20.68 1.55
C GLN A 166 3.65 19.61 0.67
N GLY A 167 2.33 19.41 0.79
CA GLY A 167 1.57 18.54 -0.09
C GLY A 167 1.60 19.02 -1.54
N GLU A 168 1.38 20.32 -1.77
CA GLU A 168 1.48 20.92 -3.11
C GLU A 168 2.89 20.79 -3.70
N LYS A 169 3.94 21.04 -2.90
CA LYS A 169 5.33 20.82 -3.33
C LYS A 169 5.57 19.37 -3.72
N THR A 170 5.08 18.42 -2.94
CA THR A 170 5.21 16.98 -3.25
C THR A 170 4.56 16.62 -4.58
N ILE A 171 3.44 17.26 -4.94
CA ILE A 171 2.76 17.05 -6.23
C ILE A 171 3.46 17.81 -7.37
N GLY A 172 3.99 19.00 -7.10
CA GLY A 172 4.65 19.87 -8.06
C GLY A 172 6.08 19.47 -8.42
N ASP A 173 6.78 18.76 -7.52
CA ASP A 173 8.17 18.29 -7.70
C ASP A 173 8.30 17.11 -8.69
N VAL A 174 7.42 17.05 -9.68
CA VAL A 174 7.61 16.20 -10.85
C VAL A 174 8.64 16.89 -11.74
N GLU A 175 9.91 16.84 -11.33
CA GLU A 175 11.02 17.01 -12.27
C GLU A 175 10.83 15.97 -13.37
N VAL A 176 10.36 16.43 -14.53
CA VAL A 176 10.46 15.67 -15.76
C VAL A 176 11.95 15.54 -16.03
N LYS A 177 12.58 14.47 -15.55
CA LYS A 177 13.90 14.05 -16.03
C LYS A 177 13.75 13.67 -17.50
N LEU A 178 13.80 14.68 -18.36
CA LEU A 178 14.05 14.50 -19.79
C LEU A 178 15.44 13.88 -19.87
N ARG A 179 15.48 12.59 -20.16
CA ARG A 179 16.70 11.86 -20.49
C ARG A 179 16.79 11.70 -22.00
#